data_AF-A0A2E9Q7S8-F1
#
_entry.id   AF-A0A2E9Q7S8-F1
#
_cell.length_a   1.000
_cell.length_b   1.000
_cell.length_c   1.000
_cell.angle_alpha   90.00
_cell.angle_beta   90.00
_cell.angle_gamma   90.00
#
_symmetry.space_group_name_H-M   'P 1'
#
loop_
_entity.id
_entity.type
_entity.pdbx_description
1 polymer ?
#
loop_
_entity_poly.entity_id
_entity_poly.type
_entity_poly.pdbx_seq_one_letter_code
_entity_poly.pdbx_strand_id
1 'polypeptide(L)'
;MITPNVESASRSGWMESLRCSPVAYWTGVLHVLLFLSFAVLSVVDPRTVDGLNNWYKPMKFALSIAIFAFTVSILSVPLERIKSRGIRRPDVLARIICYMLWGEIILISLQAARGERSHFNIESALGGIIYSVMGLMILVSTIATVAFLLPYFSRSAEELQISRMVRRGIQVGTILFVLGSVAGGIMSSLLTHSVGDPGLHRIPFLGWSTTAGDIRTVHFLGLHAIQVLPLAAWWLKDEVRFRWVSSVLNWSYGIVFALVTTLTAMGLSVVFWL
;
A
#
# COMPACT_ATOMS: atom_id res chain seq x y z
N MET A 1 -15.81 18.60 -35.21
CA MET A 1 -15.85 17.78 -33.97
C MET A 1 -14.55 17.00 -33.95
N ILE A 2 -13.52 17.52 -33.27
CA ILE A 2 -12.16 16.97 -33.29
C ILE A 2 -12.09 15.92 -32.19
N THR A 3 -12.01 14.65 -32.58
CA THR A 3 -11.66 13.56 -31.66
C THR A 3 -10.22 13.77 -31.20
N PRO A 4 -9.92 13.94 -29.90
CA PRO A 4 -8.54 13.99 -29.46
C PRO A 4 -7.89 12.65 -29.78
N ASN A 5 -6.74 12.72 -30.43
CA ASN A 5 -5.98 11.55 -30.87
C ASN A 5 -5.46 10.78 -29.64
N VAL A 6 -5.90 9.53 -29.46
CA VAL A 6 -5.61 8.70 -28.28
C VAL A 6 -4.11 8.39 -28.15
N GLU A 7 -3.33 8.53 -29.22
CA GLU A 7 -1.88 8.34 -29.20
C GLU A 7 -1.11 9.45 -28.48
N SER A 8 -1.64 10.67 -28.35
CA SER A 8 -0.98 11.72 -27.56
C SER A 8 -1.19 11.57 -26.05
N ALA A 9 -2.15 10.74 -25.63
CA ALA A 9 -2.50 10.53 -24.22
C ALA A 9 -1.60 9.50 -23.51
N SER A 10 -0.92 8.61 -24.25
CA SER A 10 -0.12 7.53 -23.65
C SER A 10 1.33 7.94 -23.35
N ARG A 11 1.93 8.82 -24.16
CA ARG A 11 3.21 9.48 -23.84
C ARG A 11 3.05 10.57 -22.77
N SER A 12 1.87 11.20 -22.64
CA SER A 12 1.65 12.30 -21.71
C SER A 12 1.41 11.87 -20.26
N GLY A 13 0.80 10.70 -20.00
CA GLY A 13 0.31 10.33 -18.66
C GLY A 13 1.38 10.21 -17.56
N TRP A 14 2.53 9.60 -17.85
CA TRP A 14 3.63 9.47 -16.86
C TRP A 14 4.41 10.78 -16.67
N MET A 15 4.53 11.57 -17.74
CA MET A 15 5.13 12.91 -17.67
C MET A 15 4.24 13.88 -16.89
N GLU A 16 2.93 13.71 -16.96
CA GLU A 16 1.96 14.48 -16.21
C GLU A 16 1.96 14.08 -14.72
N SER A 17 2.02 12.78 -14.40
CA SER A 17 2.16 12.32 -13.00
C SER A 17 3.45 12.81 -12.34
N LEU A 18 4.55 12.86 -13.11
CA LEU A 18 5.84 13.46 -12.72
C LEU A 18 5.70 14.95 -12.35
N ARG A 19 4.89 15.71 -13.11
CA ARG A 19 4.69 17.14 -12.89
C ARG A 19 3.80 17.43 -11.68
N CYS A 20 2.71 16.68 -11.50
CA CYS A 20 1.74 16.95 -10.43
C CYS A 20 2.28 16.63 -9.03
N SER A 21 3.09 15.56 -8.90
CA SER A 21 3.68 15.16 -7.62
C SER A 21 5.08 14.56 -7.82
N PRO A 22 6.10 15.41 -8.06
CA PRO A 22 7.46 14.94 -8.30
C PRO A 22 8.02 14.19 -7.08
N VAL A 23 7.64 14.60 -5.87
CA VAL A 23 8.04 13.94 -4.61
C VAL A 23 7.60 12.48 -4.57
N ALA A 24 6.36 12.19 -4.98
CA ALA A 24 5.81 10.84 -4.93
C ALA A 24 6.42 9.97 -6.03
N TYR A 25 6.61 10.52 -7.23
CA TYR A 25 7.29 9.82 -8.31
C TYR A 25 8.72 9.43 -7.94
N TRP A 26 9.54 10.40 -7.50
CA TRP A 26 10.94 10.13 -7.15
C TRP A 26 11.06 9.24 -5.92
N THR A 27 10.14 9.37 -4.95
CA THR A 27 10.04 8.39 -3.85
C THR A 27 9.84 6.99 -4.41
N GLY A 28 8.94 6.81 -5.38
CA GLY A 28 8.73 5.54 -6.08
C GLY A 28 10.02 4.98 -6.70
N VAL A 29 10.69 5.78 -7.54
CA VAL A 29 11.93 5.37 -8.22
C VAL A 29 13.03 5.00 -7.23
N LEU A 30 13.26 5.85 -6.22
CA LEU A 30 14.31 5.61 -5.23
C LEU A 30 14.02 4.36 -4.39
N HIS A 31 12.76 4.04 -4.11
CA HIS A 31 12.39 2.81 -3.40
C HIS A 31 12.56 1.55 -4.28
N VAL A 32 12.41 1.65 -5.60
CA VAL A 32 12.81 0.57 -6.51
C VAL A 32 14.32 0.32 -6.42
N LEU A 33 15.13 1.39 -6.40
CA LEU A 33 16.58 1.26 -6.23
C LEU A 33 16.94 0.67 -4.86
N LEU A 34 16.26 1.08 -3.79
CA LEU A 34 16.43 0.50 -2.46
C LEU A 34 16.08 -0.99 -2.43
N PHE A 35 14.99 -1.40 -3.09
CA PHE A 35 14.63 -2.81 -3.22
C PHE A 35 15.77 -3.62 -3.86
N LEU A 36 16.37 -3.13 -4.94
CA LEU A 36 17.51 -3.79 -5.59
C LEU A 36 18.74 -3.84 -4.67
N SER A 37 19.03 -2.75 -3.95
CA SER A 37 20.12 -2.72 -2.97
C SER A 37 19.91 -3.72 -1.83
N PHE A 38 18.70 -3.81 -1.28
CA PHE A 38 18.36 -4.79 -0.25
C PHE A 38 18.38 -6.23 -0.78
N ALA A 39 18.05 -6.44 -2.05
CA ALA A 39 18.20 -7.75 -2.70
C ALA A 39 19.66 -8.19 -2.72
N VAL A 40 20.59 -7.30 -3.08
CA VAL A 40 22.04 -7.59 -2.99
C VAL A 40 22.45 -7.87 -1.54
N LEU A 41 22.00 -7.06 -0.59
CA LEU A 41 22.28 -7.27 0.84
C LEU A 41 21.76 -8.61 1.36
N SER A 42 20.59 -9.06 0.89
CA SER A 42 20.02 -10.36 1.27
C SER A 42 20.87 -11.56 0.84
N VAL A 43 21.75 -11.39 -0.16
CA VAL A 43 22.66 -12.44 -0.63
C VAL A 43 23.96 -12.43 0.17
N VAL A 44 24.47 -11.25 0.52
CA VAL A 44 25.79 -11.10 1.17
C VAL A 44 25.73 -11.13 2.70
N ASP A 45 24.59 -10.78 3.30
CA ASP A 45 24.38 -10.82 4.74
C ASP A 45 23.56 -12.07 5.12
N PRO A 46 24.17 -13.08 5.76
CA PRO A 46 23.50 -14.34 6.08
C PRO A 46 22.62 -14.25 7.32
N ARG A 47 22.57 -13.11 8.01
CA ARG A 47 21.83 -12.97 9.27
C ARG A 47 20.34 -13.17 9.07
N THR A 48 19.72 -13.76 10.08
CA THR A 48 18.28 -14.01 10.11
C THR A 48 17.61 -13.36 11.31
N VAL A 49 16.38 -12.90 11.12
CA VAL A 49 15.46 -12.50 12.18
C VAL A 49 14.20 -13.35 12.02
N ASP A 50 13.81 -14.06 13.08
CA ASP A 50 12.66 -14.98 13.07
C ASP A 50 12.76 -16.09 12.01
N GLY A 51 13.97 -16.61 11.78
CA GLY A 51 14.23 -17.68 10.82
C GLY A 51 14.17 -17.25 9.35
N LEU A 52 14.03 -15.95 9.06
CA LEU A 52 14.06 -15.39 7.71
C LEU A 52 15.22 -14.42 7.56
N ASN A 53 15.74 -14.26 6.34
CA ASN A 53 16.77 -13.27 6.04
C ASN A 53 16.33 -11.87 6.49
N ASN A 54 17.19 -11.17 7.23
CA ASN A 54 16.90 -9.86 7.83
C ASN A 54 16.53 -8.79 6.79
N TRP A 55 17.04 -8.88 5.55
CA TRP A 55 16.77 -7.92 4.47
C TRP A 55 15.47 -8.16 3.72
N TYR A 56 14.82 -9.32 3.87
CA TYR A 56 13.53 -9.60 3.21
C TYR A 56 12.43 -8.63 3.63
N LYS A 57 12.44 -8.15 4.88
CA LYS A 57 11.49 -7.14 5.34
C LYS A 57 11.73 -5.78 4.67
N PRO A 58 12.95 -5.18 4.71
CA PRO A 58 13.29 -4.01 3.91
C PRO A 58 12.90 -4.13 2.43
N MET A 59 13.16 -5.27 1.79
CA MET A 59 12.77 -5.52 0.39
C MET A 59 11.26 -5.38 0.17
N LYS A 60 10.44 -6.07 0.99
CA LYS A 60 8.97 -6.02 0.88
C LYS A 60 8.43 -4.61 1.10
N PHE A 61 8.97 -3.89 2.09
CA PHE A 61 8.55 -2.51 2.37
C PHE A 61 8.98 -1.56 1.25
N ALA A 62 10.21 -1.66 0.75
CA ALA A 62 10.70 -0.84 -0.35
C ALA A 62 9.82 -1.03 -1.60
N LEU A 63 9.51 -2.28 -1.98
CA LEU A 63 8.65 -2.57 -3.11
C LEU A 63 7.22 -2.03 -2.91
N SER A 64 6.63 -2.24 -1.73
CA SER A 64 5.27 -1.76 -1.43
C SER A 64 5.20 -0.22 -1.41
N ILE A 65 6.17 0.45 -0.80
CA ILE A 65 6.29 1.91 -0.80
C ILE A 65 6.47 2.43 -2.22
N ALA A 66 7.28 1.76 -3.06
CA ALA A 66 7.46 2.17 -4.45
C ALA A 66 6.12 2.18 -5.21
N ILE A 67 5.39 1.07 -5.14
CA ILE A 67 4.07 0.90 -5.78
C ILE A 67 3.08 1.95 -5.24
N PHE A 68 3.04 2.15 -3.93
CA PHE A 68 2.15 3.12 -3.30
C PHE A 68 2.50 4.56 -3.67
N ALA A 69 3.79 4.93 -3.71
CA ALA A 69 4.24 6.27 -4.08
C ALA A 69 3.93 6.58 -5.55
N PHE A 70 4.10 5.62 -6.47
CA PHE A 70 3.63 5.77 -7.84
C PHE A 70 2.11 5.94 -7.92
N THR A 71 1.36 5.21 -7.10
CA THR A 71 -0.10 5.36 -7.02
C THR A 71 -0.49 6.76 -6.54
N VAL A 72 0.15 7.28 -5.50
CA VAL A 72 -0.06 8.66 -5.03
C VAL A 72 0.30 9.67 -6.12
N SER A 73 1.38 9.45 -6.88
CA SER A 73 1.76 10.31 -8.00
C SER A 73 0.68 10.35 -9.09
N ILE A 74 0.17 9.19 -9.51
CA ILE A 74 -0.91 9.08 -10.51
C ILE A 74 -2.21 9.72 -10.00
N LEU A 75 -2.60 9.41 -8.76
CA LEU A 75 -3.81 9.97 -8.14
C LEU A 75 -3.68 11.46 -7.82
N SER A 76 -2.50 12.06 -7.89
CA SER A 76 -2.36 13.51 -7.73
C SER A 76 -2.85 14.28 -8.97
N VAL A 77 -2.81 13.67 -10.15
CA VAL A 77 -3.14 14.34 -11.43
C VAL A 77 -4.58 14.86 -11.47
N PRO A 78 -5.63 14.07 -11.14
CA PRO A 78 -7.00 14.59 -11.12
C PRO A 78 -7.23 15.67 -10.05
N LEU A 79 -6.42 15.68 -8.99
CA LEU A 79 -6.59 16.55 -7.83
C LEU A 79 -5.94 17.92 -7.99
N GLU A 80 -4.97 18.08 -8.90
CA GLU A 80 -4.28 19.37 -9.14
C GLU A 80 -5.26 20.49 -9.54
N ARG A 81 -6.37 20.11 -10.18
CA ARG A 81 -7.39 21.03 -10.69
C ARG A 81 -8.32 21.56 -9.60
N ILE A 82 -8.26 20.99 -8.40
CA ILE A 82 -9.10 21.37 -7.28
C ILE A 82 -8.46 22.55 -6.52
N LYS A 83 -9.22 23.63 -6.36
CA LYS A 83 -8.83 24.74 -5.48
C LYS A 83 -8.96 24.31 -4.02
N SER A 84 -7.86 23.83 -3.43
CA SER A 84 -7.73 23.53 -2.00
C SER A 84 -6.77 24.49 -1.31
N ARG A 85 -6.94 24.74 0.00
CA ARG A 85 -6.09 25.63 0.80
C ARG A 85 -5.44 24.89 1.99
N GLY A 86 -4.25 25.36 2.40
CA GLY A 86 -3.55 24.86 3.59
C GLY A 86 -3.16 23.38 3.52
N ILE A 87 -3.29 22.66 4.65
CA ILE A 87 -2.93 21.24 4.78
C ILE A 87 -3.74 20.31 3.87
N ARG A 88 -4.91 20.74 3.39
CA ARG A 88 -5.79 19.96 2.50
C ARG A 88 -5.33 19.95 1.05
N ARG A 89 -4.23 20.65 0.73
CA ARG A 89 -3.70 20.64 -0.64
C ARG A 89 -3.12 19.25 -0.97
N PRO A 90 -3.49 18.65 -2.12
CA PRO A 90 -3.00 17.33 -2.51
C PRO A 90 -1.47 17.22 -2.52
N ASP A 91 -0.77 18.27 -2.98
CA ASP A 91 0.70 18.29 -3.02
C ASP A 91 1.33 18.28 -1.62
N VAL A 92 0.69 18.94 -0.65
CA VAL A 92 1.13 18.93 0.76
C VAL A 92 0.93 17.54 1.36
N LEU A 93 -0.25 16.95 1.17
CA LEU A 93 -0.56 15.61 1.69
C LEU A 93 0.35 14.54 1.07
N ALA A 94 0.62 14.61 -0.24
CA ALA A 94 1.56 13.72 -0.91
C ALA A 94 2.99 13.83 -0.32
N ARG A 95 3.47 15.03 0.00
CA ARG A 95 4.76 15.22 0.70
C ARG A 95 4.77 14.59 2.08
N ILE A 96 3.72 14.80 2.88
CA ILE A 96 3.60 14.21 4.23
C ILE A 96 3.67 12.69 4.14
N ILE A 97 2.86 12.09 3.26
CA ILE A 97 2.86 10.64 3.00
C ILE A 97 4.28 10.18 2.67
N CYS A 98 4.94 10.79 1.69
CA CYS A 98 6.27 10.36 1.26
C CYS A 98 7.31 10.49 2.38
N TYR A 99 7.30 11.57 3.15
CA TYR A 99 8.24 11.74 4.27
C TYR A 99 8.04 10.72 5.37
N MET A 100 6.78 10.37 5.68
CA MET A 100 6.50 9.30 6.65
C MET A 100 6.98 7.94 6.15
N LEU A 101 6.79 7.63 4.87
CA LEU A 101 7.28 6.37 4.29
C LEU A 101 8.81 6.31 4.19
N TRP A 102 9.48 7.43 3.96
CA TRP A 102 10.95 7.52 3.99
C TRP A 102 11.51 7.23 5.37
N GLY A 103 10.98 7.84 6.43
CA GLY A 103 11.48 7.54 7.78
C GLY A 103 11.16 6.10 8.20
N GLU A 104 10.02 5.56 7.77
CA GLU A 104 9.68 4.14 7.98
C GLU A 104 10.74 3.21 7.37
N ILE A 105 11.08 3.37 6.09
CA ILE A 105 12.07 2.50 5.44
C ILE A 105 13.46 2.66 6.07
N ILE A 106 13.83 3.86 6.51
CA ILE A 106 15.10 4.11 7.20
C ILE A 106 15.16 3.33 8.52
N LEU A 107 14.12 3.43 9.36
CA LEU A 107 14.06 2.74 10.64
C LEU A 107 13.97 1.22 10.50
N ILE A 108 13.23 0.72 9.50
CA ILE A 108 13.19 -0.71 9.18
C ILE A 108 14.57 -1.21 8.76
N SER A 109 15.26 -0.47 7.90
CA SER A 109 16.59 -0.86 7.39
C SER A 109 17.66 -0.79 8.48
N LEU A 110 17.55 0.19 9.40
CA LEU A 110 18.41 0.27 10.58
C LEU A 110 18.26 -0.96 11.48
N GLN A 111 17.02 -1.37 11.78
CA GLN A 111 16.79 -2.58 12.58
C GLN A 111 17.25 -3.85 11.86
N ALA A 112 17.06 -3.95 10.54
CA ALA A 112 17.59 -5.05 9.75
C ALA A 112 19.12 -5.11 9.81
N ALA A 113 19.80 -3.96 9.67
CA ALA A 113 21.25 -3.86 9.78
C ALA A 113 21.77 -4.23 11.17
N ARG A 114 20.97 -4.04 12.22
CA ARG A 114 21.25 -4.49 13.60
C ARG A 114 20.95 -5.97 13.84
N GLY A 115 20.27 -6.64 12.92
CA GLY A 115 19.79 -8.01 13.12
C GLY A 115 18.65 -8.10 14.13
N GLU A 116 17.85 -7.04 14.27
CA GLU A 116 16.75 -6.96 15.23
C GLU A 116 15.38 -6.85 14.54
N ARG A 117 14.33 -7.24 15.26
CA ARG A 117 12.95 -6.97 14.84
C ARG A 117 12.70 -5.47 14.79
N SER A 118 11.96 -5.01 13.79
CA SER A 118 11.51 -3.60 13.69
C SER A 118 10.08 -3.38 14.16
N HIS A 119 9.19 -4.35 13.97
CA HIS A 119 7.82 -4.30 14.49
C HIS A 119 7.70 -5.31 15.63
N PHE A 120 6.91 -4.98 16.65
CA PHE A 120 6.74 -5.78 17.87
C PHE A 120 8.00 -5.91 18.73
N ASN A 121 9.07 -5.16 18.42
CA ASN A 121 10.28 -5.19 19.22
C ASN A 121 10.12 -4.30 20.45
N ILE A 122 9.81 -4.93 21.58
CA ILE A 122 9.74 -4.29 22.90
C ILE A 122 10.79 -4.87 23.86
N GLU A 123 11.77 -5.61 23.33
CA GLU A 123 12.78 -6.31 24.13
C GLU A 123 13.86 -5.36 24.67
N SER A 124 14.05 -4.21 24.04
CA SER A 124 14.98 -3.16 24.48
C SER A 124 14.33 -1.78 24.42
N ALA A 125 14.84 -0.83 25.22
CA ALA A 125 14.37 0.55 25.24
C ALA A 125 14.47 1.21 23.85
N LEU A 126 15.60 1.02 23.17
CA LEU A 126 15.81 1.57 21.82
C LEU A 126 14.88 0.89 20.80
N GLY A 127 14.69 -0.43 20.88
CA GLY A 127 13.76 -1.15 20.01
C GLY A 127 12.32 -0.66 20.18
N GLY A 128 11.87 -0.49 21.42
CA GLY A 128 10.54 0.04 21.74
C GLY A 128 10.31 1.48 21.27
N ILE A 129 11.33 2.35 21.38
CA ILE A 129 11.27 3.72 20.84
C ILE A 129 11.14 3.68 19.32
N ILE A 130 12.00 2.93 18.63
CA ILE A 130 11.96 2.81 17.17
C ILE A 130 10.60 2.28 16.72
N TYR A 131 10.09 1.22 17.36
CA TYR A 131 8.78 0.65 17.06
C TYR A 131 7.65 1.67 17.25
N SER A 132 7.67 2.45 18.33
CA SER A 132 6.65 3.48 18.62
C SER A 132 6.68 4.62 17.61
N VAL A 133 7.89 5.08 17.23
CA VAL A 133 8.07 6.13 16.22
C VAL A 133 7.54 5.65 14.87
N MET A 134 7.90 4.45 14.43
CA MET A 134 7.38 3.85 13.19
C MET A 134 5.84 3.78 13.19
N GLY A 135 5.25 3.32 14.31
CA GLY A 135 3.79 3.29 14.48
C GLY A 135 3.13 4.66 14.31
N LEU A 136 3.71 5.72 14.90
CA LEU A 136 3.22 7.08 14.74
C LEU A 136 3.37 7.57 13.29
N MET A 137 4.49 7.29 12.63
CA MET A 137 4.73 7.68 11.23
C MET A 137 3.70 7.03 10.29
N ILE A 138 3.42 5.73 10.47
CA ILE A 138 2.40 5.03 9.69
C ILE A 138 0.99 5.56 9.99
N LEU A 139 0.68 5.89 11.24
CA LEU A 139 -0.61 6.51 11.58
C LEU A 139 -0.80 7.85 10.87
N VAL A 140 0.22 8.73 10.92
CA VAL A 140 0.19 10.03 10.23
C VAL A 140 0.09 9.84 8.72
N SER A 141 0.85 8.91 8.14
CA SER A 141 0.77 8.58 6.71
C SER A 141 -0.63 8.12 6.34
N THR A 142 -1.23 7.22 7.12
CA THR A 142 -2.58 6.69 6.88
C THR A 142 -3.63 7.80 6.89
N ILE A 143 -3.58 8.70 7.89
CA ILE A 143 -4.49 9.85 7.97
C ILE A 143 -4.30 10.78 6.76
N ALA A 144 -3.05 11.05 6.39
CA ALA A 144 -2.73 11.89 5.23
C ALA A 144 -3.23 11.25 3.93
N THR A 145 -3.11 9.93 3.76
CA THR A 145 -3.65 9.18 2.62
C THR A 145 -5.17 9.26 2.57
N VAL A 146 -5.87 9.04 3.68
CA VAL A 146 -7.34 9.17 3.71
C VAL A 146 -7.74 10.59 3.33
N ALA A 147 -7.11 11.61 3.92
CA ALA A 147 -7.36 13.01 3.59
C ALA A 147 -7.09 13.34 2.11
N PHE A 148 -6.05 12.74 1.53
CA PHE A 148 -5.68 12.87 0.12
C PHE A 148 -6.75 12.26 -0.80
N LEU A 149 -7.41 11.18 -0.37
CA LEU A 149 -8.43 10.46 -1.15
C LEU A 149 -9.86 11.00 -0.97
N LEU A 150 -10.13 11.79 0.07
CA LEU A 150 -11.48 12.36 0.33
C LEU A 150 -12.11 13.12 -0.85
N PRO A 151 -11.38 13.87 -1.70
CA PRO A 151 -11.97 14.54 -2.86
C PRO A 151 -12.67 13.58 -3.83
N TYR A 152 -12.23 12.32 -3.94
CA TYR A 152 -12.87 11.32 -4.81
C TYR A 152 -14.28 10.92 -4.33
N PHE A 153 -14.60 11.15 -3.06
CA PHE A 153 -15.95 10.94 -2.52
C PHE A 153 -16.85 12.15 -2.73
N SER A 154 -16.30 13.35 -2.59
CA SER A 154 -17.07 14.60 -2.62
C SER A 154 -17.23 15.24 -4.01
N ARG A 155 -16.32 14.96 -4.96
CA ARG A 155 -16.33 15.54 -6.31
C ARG A 155 -16.86 14.60 -7.37
N SER A 156 -17.54 15.12 -8.38
CA SER A 156 -18.05 14.32 -9.51
C SER A 156 -16.92 13.74 -10.36
N ALA A 157 -17.22 12.73 -11.18
CA ALA A 157 -16.22 12.15 -12.07
C ALA A 157 -15.82 13.16 -13.17
N GLU A 158 -16.79 13.98 -13.57
CA GLU A 158 -16.66 15.06 -14.54
C GLU A 158 -15.77 16.20 -14.01
N GLU A 159 -15.92 16.61 -12.75
CA GLU A 159 -15.05 17.61 -12.09
C GLU A 159 -13.59 17.14 -12.03
N LEU A 160 -13.38 15.85 -11.76
CA LEU A 160 -12.06 15.21 -11.68
C LEU A 160 -11.49 14.82 -13.05
N GLN A 161 -12.31 14.91 -14.12
CA GLN A 161 -12.01 14.43 -15.47
C GLN A 161 -11.46 12.99 -15.50
N ILE A 162 -12.10 12.11 -14.74
CA ILE A 162 -11.83 10.67 -14.75
C ILE A 162 -13.13 9.93 -15.05
N SER A 163 -13.01 8.66 -15.46
CA SER A 163 -14.18 7.82 -15.64
C SER A 163 -14.93 7.57 -14.34
N ARG A 164 -16.24 7.34 -14.44
CA ARG A 164 -17.05 6.90 -13.30
C ARG A 164 -16.55 5.57 -12.74
N MET A 165 -16.03 4.68 -13.61
CA MET A 165 -15.45 3.40 -13.23
C MET A 165 -14.19 3.57 -12.38
N VAL A 166 -13.24 4.41 -12.81
CA VAL A 166 -12.02 4.71 -12.06
C VAL A 166 -12.36 5.37 -10.72
N ARG A 167 -13.27 6.35 -10.70
CA ARG A 167 -13.71 6.98 -9.45
C ARG A 167 -14.30 5.96 -8.47
N ARG A 168 -15.14 5.03 -8.94
CA ARG A 168 -15.69 3.97 -8.10
C ARG A 168 -14.63 3.00 -7.61
N GLY A 169 -13.68 2.61 -8.46
CA GLY A 169 -12.51 1.81 -8.05
C GLY A 169 -11.69 2.49 -6.95
N ILE A 170 -11.48 3.82 -7.04
CA ILE A 170 -10.78 4.59 -6.00
C ILE A 170 -11.58 4.58 -4.70
N GLN A 171 -12.90 4.80 -4.75
CA GLN A 171 -13.74 4.80 -3.56
C GLN A 171 -13.75 3.45 -2.85
N VAL A 172 -14.01 2.35 -3.58
CA VAL A 172 -13.99 1.00 -3.02
C VAL A 172 -12.59 0.65 -2.51
N GLY A 173 -11.56 0.95 -3.28
CA GLY A 173 -10.17 0.77 -2.88
C GLY A 173 -9.84 1.52 -1.58
N THR A 174 -10.31 2.76 -1.43
CA THR A 174 -10.08 3.58 -0.22
C THR A 174 -10.74 2.96 1.00
N ILE A 175 -11.98 2.46 0.87
CA ILE A 175 -12.69 1.80 1.97
C ILE A 175 -11.90 0.55 2.41
N LEU A 176 -11.47 -0.28 1.46
CA LEU A 176 -10.71 -1.49 1.76
C LEU A 176 -9.31 -1.16 2.31
N PHE A 177 -8.68 -0.08 1.87
CA PHE A 177 -7.43 0.42 2.44
C PHE A 177 -7.58 0.82 3.91
N VAL A 178 -8.68 1.49 4.28
CA VAL A 178 -8.96 1.82 5.68
C VAL A 178 -9.17 0.54 6.50
N LEU A 179 -9.95 -0.42 6.00
CA LEU A 179 -10.16 -1.70 6.69
C LEU A 179 -8.85 -2.50 6.83
N GLY A 180 -8.01 -2.53 5.80
CA GLY A 180 -6.67 -3.12 5.86
C GLY A 180 -5.76 -2.40 6.85
N SER A 181 -5.83 -1.07 6.92
CA SER A 181 -5.06 -0.27 7.89
C SER A 181 -5.49 -0.58 9.33
N VAL A 182 -6.79 -0.78 9.58
CA VAL A 182 -7.30 -1.26 10.87
C VAL A 182 -6.72 -2.63 11.22
N ALA A 183 -6.64 -3.56 10.27
CA ALA A 183 -5.99 -4.86 10.50
C ALA A 183 -4.51 -4.71 10.93
N GLY A 184 -3.79 -3.75 10.35
CA GLY A 184 -2.43 -3.39 10.78
C GLY A 184 -2.37 -2.84 12.21
N GLY A 185 -3.34 -1.99 12.58
CA GLY A 185 -3.50 -1.50 13.96
C GLY A 185 -3.81 -2.62 14.96
N ILE A 186 -4.67 -3.58 14.57
CA ILE A 186 -4.97 -4.77 15.39
C ILE A 186 -3.70 -5.58 15.63
N MET A 187 -2.92 -5.88 14.59
CA MET A 187 -1.63 -6.58 14.74
C MET A 187 -0.70 -5.86 15.73
N SER A 188 -0.60 -4.53 15.60
CA SER A 188 0.21 -3.69 16.49
C SER A 188 -0.24 -3.80 17.95
N SER A 189 -1.55 -3.75 18.20
CA SER A 189 -2.12 -3.86 19.55
C SER A 189 -1.96 -5.24 20.19
N LEU A 190 -1.98 -6.30 19.38
CA LEU A 190 -1.80 -7.67 19.84
C LEU A 190 -0.33 -8.09 19.95
N LEU A 191 0.60 -7.26 19.45
CA LEU A 191 2.02 -7.60 19.27
C LEU A 191 2.27 -8.92 18.52
N THR A 192 1.30 -9.32 17.69
CA THR A 192 1.37 -10.53 16.88
C THR A 192 0.58 -10.32 15.60
N HIS A 193 0.82 -11.21 14.65
CA HIS A 193 0.15 -11.25 13.36
C HIS A 193 -0.49 -12.61 13.09
N SER A 194 -0.33 -13.58 13.99
CA SER A 194 -0.92 -14.90 13.88
C SER A 194 -2.19 -14.99 14.74
N VAL A 195 -3.22 -15.66 14.22
CA VAL A 195 -4.45 -16.03 14.94
C VAL A 195 -4.52 -17.55 14.97
N GLY A 196 -4.43 -18.15 16.16
CA GLY A 196 -4.21 -19.59 16.33
C GLY A 196 -2.73 -19.97 16.45
N ASP A 197 -2.42 -21.27 16.43
CA ASP A 197 -1.04 -21.78 16.51
C ASP A 197 -0.39 -21.79 15.11
N PRO A 198 0.56 -20.90 14.83
CA PRO A 198 1.15 -20.82 13.51
C PRO A 198 2.10 -21.99 13.21
N GLY A 199 2.45 -22.85 14.18
CA GLY A 199 3.43 -23.91 13.97
C GLY A 199 4.76 -23.36 13.41
N LEU A 200 5.47 -24.18 12.64
CA LEU A 200 6.79 -23.83 12.07
C LEU A 200 6.76 -23.46 10.58
N HIS A 201 5.76 -23.92 9.82
CA HIS A 201 5.73 -23.74 8.37
C HIS A 201 5.32 -22.32 7.98
N ARG A 202 6.08 -21.72 7.06
CA ARG A 202 5.85 -20.36 6.56
C ARG A 202 6.03 -20.32 5.05
N ILE A 203 5.29 -19.44 4.38
CA ILE A 203 5.56 -19.16 2.96
C ILE A 203 6.95 -18.51 2.85
N PRO A 204 7.85 -19.04 2.00
CA PRO A 204 9.15 -18.42 1.77
C PRO A 204 9.01 -16.94 1.38
N PHE A 205 9.95 -16.10 1.79
CA PHE A 205 9.97 -14.64 1.59
C PHE A 205 8.86 -13.84 2.29
N LEU A 206 7.59 -14.25 2.18
CA LEU A 206 6.46 -13.56 2.84
C LEU A 206 6.48 -13.78 4.36
N GLY A 207 6.79 -14.99 4.77
CA GLY A 207 6.81 -15.41 6.17
C GLY A 207 5.43 -15.63 6.77
N TRP A 208 4.37 -15.75 5.93
CA TRP A 208 2.99 -15.95 6.40
C TRP A 208 2.75 -17.39 6.87
N SER A 209 1.93 -17.54 7.90
CA SER A 209 1.54 -18.86 8.41
C SER A 209 0.72 -19.65 7.39
N THR A 210 1.05 -20.95 7.24
CA THR A 210 0.34 -21.88 6.36
C THR A 210 -0.61 -22.80 7.13
N THR A 211 -0.59 -22.76 8.46
CA THR A 211 -1.43 -23.59 9.32
C THR A 211 -2.43 -22.78 10.14
N ALA A 212 -2.19 -21.48 10.31
CA ALA A 212 -3.03 -20.59 11.08
C ALA A 212 -3.38 -19.32 10.29
N GLY A 213 -4.35 -18.56 10.82
CA GLY A 213 -4.70 -17.26 10.29
C GLY A 213 -3.53 -16.28 10.41
N ASP A 214 -3.29 -15.48 9.37
CA ASP A 214 -2.24 -14.45 9.37
C ASP A 214 -2.81 -13.09 8.97
N ILE A 215 -2.89 -12.17 9.93
CA ILE A 215 -3.51 -10.85 9.77
C ILE A 215 -2.80 -10.02 8.69
N ARG A 216 -1.53 -10.33 8.37
CA ARG A 216 -0.81 -9.66 7.28
C ARG A 216 -1.45 -9.89 5.93
N THR A 217 -2.16 -11.01 5.72
CA THR A 217 -2.88 -11.29 4.47
C THR A 217 -4.04 -10.31 4.27
N VAL A 218 -4.83 -10.07 5.32
CA VAL A 218 -5.92 -9.09 5.36
C VAL A 218 -5.36 -7.68 5.17
N HIS A 219 -4.31 -7.34 5.92
CA HIS A 219 -3.65 -6.05 5.82
C HIS A 219 -3.14 -5.79 4.40
N PHE A 220 -2.44 -6.76 3.80
CA PHE A 220 -1.93 -6.70 2.43
C PHE A 220 -3.05 -6.46 1.42
N LEU A 221 -4.10 -7.28 1.42
CA LEU A 221 -5.21 -7.11 0.49
C LEU A 221 -5.92 -5.78 0.67
N GLY A 222 -6.11 -5.31 1.90
CA GLY A 222 -6.74 -4.01 2.13
C GLY A 222 -5.88 -2.87 1.61
N LEU A 223 -4.59 -2.83 1.98
CA LEU A 223 -3.66 -1.79 1.54
C LEU A 223 -3.51 -1.73 0.02
N HIS A 224 -3.50 -2.88 -0.66
CA HIS A 224 -3.27 -2.96 -2.10
C HIS A 224 -4.52 -2.68 -2.96
N ALA A 225 -5.69 -2.51 -2.33
CA ALA A 225 -6.94 -2.27 -3.04
C ALA A 225 -6.96 -0.93 -3.78
N ILE A 226 -6.30 0.11 -3.25
CA ILE A 226 -6.23 1.45 -3.90
C ILE A 226 -5.36 1.47 -5.15
N GLN A 227 -4.53 0.45 -5.37
CA GLN A 227 -3.70 0.28 -6.55
C GLN A 227 -4.43 -0.58 -7.56
N VAL A 228 -4.94 -1.74 -7.13
CA VAL A 228 -5.53 -2.74 -8.02
C VAL A 228 -6.84 -2.25 -8.64
N LEU A 229 -7.79 -1.75 -7.84
CA LEU A 229 -9.13 -1.44 -8.33
C LEU A 229 -9.16 -0.25 -9.30
N PRO A 230 -8.48 0.89 -9.02
CA PRO A 230 -8.42 1.99 -9.98
C PRO A 230 -7.67 1.62 -11.26
N LEU A 231 -6.56 0.87 -11.14
CA LEU A 231 -5.77 0.47 -12.31
C LEU A 231 -6.54 -0.49 -13.21
N ALA A 232 -7.26 -1.46 -12.64
CA ALA A 232 -8.12 -2.35 -13.39
C ALA A 232 -9.24 -1.57 -14.10
N ALA A 233 -9.86 -0.60 -13.43
CA ALA A 233 -10.88 0.25 -14.02
C ALA A 233 -10.32 1.15 -15.15
N TRP A 234 -9.07 1.64 -15.01
CA TRP A 234 -8.41 2.43 -16.05
C TRP A 234 -8.11 1.59 -17.29
N TRP A 235 -7.68 0.33 -17.11
CA TRP A 235 -7.40 -0.59 -18.20
C TRP A 235 -8.63 -0.93 -19.06
N LEU A 236 -9.83 -0.88 -18.48
CA LEU A 236 -11.11 -1.14 -19.18
C LEU A 236 -11.59 0.01 -20.09
N LYS A 237 -10.81 1.10 -20.24
CA LYS A 237 -11.01 2.18 -21.25
C LYS A 237 -12.38 2.89 -21.26
N ASP A 238 -13.05 3.00 -20.11
CA ASP A 238 -14.35 3.69 -19.91
C ASP A 238 -15.42 3.43 -20.97
N GLU A 239 -15.45 2.23 -21.54
CA GLU A 239 -16.49 1.85 -22.48
C GLU A 239 -17.71 1.32 -21.71
N VAL A 240 -18.92 1.72 -22.13
CA VAL A 240 -20.18 1.34 -21.47
C VAL A 240 -20.30 -0.18 -21.30
N ARG A 241 -19.81 -0.95 -22.28
CA ARG A 241 -19.81 -2.42 -22.24
C ARG A 241 -18.96 -3.03 -21.13
N PHE A 242 -18.01 -2.30 -20.55
CA PHE A 242 -17.14 -2.79 -19.47
C PHE A 242 -17.57 -2.34 -18.07
N ARG A 243 -18.66 -1.57 -17.95
CA ARG A 243 -19.17 -1.13 -16.64
C ARG A 243 -19.53 -2.28 -15.72
N TRP A 244 -20.16 -3.32 -16.27
CA TRP A 244 -20.49 -4.53 -15.50
C TRP A 244 -19.21 -5.26 -15.07
N VAL A 245 -18.18 -5.34 -15.94
CA VAL A 245 -16.89 -5.96 -15.62
C VAL A 245 -16.22 -5.24 -14.44
N SER A 246 -16.14 -3.91 -14.49
CA SER A 246 -15.59 -3.13 -13.36
C SER A 246 -16.39 -3.32 -12.07
N SER A 247 -17.71 -3.41 -12.15
CA SER A 247 -18.54 -3.70 -10.98
C SER A 247 -18.27 -5.10 -10.43
N VAL A 248 -18.17 -6.11 -11.29
CA VAL A 248 -17.84 -7.49 -10.90
C VAL A 248 -16.47 -7.51 -10.22
N LEU A 249 -15.45 -6.86 -10.80
CA LEU A 249 -14.11 -6.80 -10.21
C LEU A 249 -14.13 -6.18 -8.80
N ASN A 250 -14.84 -5.07 -8.59
CA ASN A 250 -14.96 -4.45 -7.27
C ASN A 250 -15.64 -5.39 -6.25
N TRP A 251 -16.73 -6.04 -6.64
CA TRP A 251 -17.44 -7.00 -5.77
C TRP A 251 -16.59 -8.23 -5.48
N SER A 252 -15.95 -8.82 -6.49
CA SER A 252 -15.08 -9.98 -6.34
C SER A 252 -13.91 -9.67 -5.40
N TYR A 253 -13.29 -8.49 -5.53
CA TYR A 253 -12.23 -8.07 -4.61
C TYR A 253 -12.76 -7.93 -3.17
N GLY A 254 -13.92 -7.29 -3.00
CA GLY A 254 -14.54 -7.15 -1.68
C GLY A 254 -14.91 -8.49 -1.04
N ILE A 255 -15.42 -9.44 -1.83
CA ILE A 255 -15.74 -10.80 -1.39
C ILE A 255 -14.47 -11.55 -0.98
N VAL A 256 -13.41 -11.48 -1.78
CA VAL A 256 -12.12 -12.09 -1.46
C VAL A 256 -11.55 -11.48 -0.17
N PHE A 257 -11.59 -10.17 -0.02
CA PHE A 257 -11.16 -9.49 1.20
C PHE A 257 -11.95 -9.94 2.42
N ALA A 258 -13.28 -10.01 2.32
CA ALA A 258 -14.15 -10.47 3.41
C ALA A 258 -13.87 -11.93 3.76
N LEU A 259 -13.76 -12.82 2.77
CA LEU A 259 -13.44 -14.23 2.97
C LEU A 259 -12.09 -14.40 3.67
N VAL A 260 -11.03 -13.73 3.19
CA VAL A 260 -9.70 -13.79 3.80
C VAL A 260 -9.72 -13.26 5.23
N THR A 261 -10.48 -12.21 5.49
CA THR A 261 -10.68 -11.66 6.84
C THR A 261 -11.36 -12.67 7.76
N THR A 262 -12.46 -13.29 7.31
CA THR A 262 -13.20 -14.27 8.09
C THR A 262 -12.36 -15.52 8.38
N LEU A 263 -11.70 -16.09 7.37
CA LEU A 263 -10.82 -17.25 7.54
C LEU A 263 -9.68 -16.94 8.53
N THR A 264 -9.04 -15.78 8.36
CA THR A 264 -7.98 -15.34 9.28
C THR A 264 -8.50 -15.17 10.71
N ALA A 265 -9.68 -14.56 10.90
CA ALA A 265 -10.29 -14.39 12.22
C ALA A 265 -10.69 -15.72 12.88
N MET A 266 -11.03 -16.74 12.08
CA MET A 266 -11.28 -18.11 12.54
C MET A 266 -9.98 -18.88 12.82
N GLY A 267 -8.81 -18.26 12.65
CA GLY A 267 -7.51 -18.90 12.80
C GLY A 267 -7.18 -19.90 11.69
N LEU A 268 -7.90 -19.86 10.57
CA LEU A 268 -7.66 -20.71 9.42
C LEU A 268 -6.66 -20.04 8.48
N SER A 269 -5.68 -20.80 7.99
CA SER A 269 -4.79 -20.30 6.96
C SER A 269 -5.55 -20.06 5.68
N VAL A 270 -5.29 -18.92 5.04
CA VAL A 270 -5.77 -18.60 3.69
C VAL A 270 -4.78 -19.04 2.61
N VAL A 271 -3.62 -19.53 3.03
CA VAL A 271 -2.61 -20.10 2.16
C VAL A 271 -2.52 -21.58 2.47
N PHE A 272 -3.42 -22.33 1.84
CA PHE A 272 -3.36 -23.77 1.82
C PHE A 272 -2.18 -24.20 0.96
N TRP A 273 -1.31 -25.04 1.50
CA TRP A 273 -0.38 -25.79 0.66
C TRP A 273 -1.09 -27.01 0.08
N LEU A 274 -0.89 -27.18 -1.23
CA LEU A 274 -0.81 -28.46 -1.93
C LEU A 274 0.39 -29.27 -1.38
#